data_AF-A0A9N9J240-F1
#
_entry.id   AF-A0A9N9J240-F1
#
_cell.length_a   1.000
_cell.length_b   1.000
_cell.length_c   1.000
_cell.angle_alpha   90.00
_cell.angle_beta   90.00
_cell.angle_gamma   90.00
#
_symmetry.space_group_name_H-M   'P 1'
#
loop_
_entity.id
_entity.type
_entity.pdbx_description
1 polymer ?
#
loop_
_entity_poly.entity_id
_entity_poly.type
_entity_poly.pdbx_seq_one_letter_code
_entity_poly.pdbx_strand_id
1 'polypeptide(L)'
;MLVVWEANCALKDVRIRWYENRPSDGISVLLGTSNILVPLKLDDYHHVYKAIIGPFESISNYEYEIIHKENERKPEAIIVSNSFQFFPVLPNDSNSSAYPIKIVAFSDNQFGLTVFNRL
;
A
#
# COMPACT_ATOMS: atom_id res chain seq x y z
N MET A 1 -6.80 2.40 -3.83
CA MET A 1 -5.42 2.25 -4.35
C MET A 1 -5.08 0.77 -4.48
N LEU A 2 -4.35 0.35 -5.51
CA LEU A 2 -3.87 -1.02 -5.65
C LEU A 2 -2.46 -1.13 -5.05
N VAL A 3 -2.27 -2.08 -4.14
CA VAL A 3 -0.96 -2.47 -3.60
C VAL A 3 -0.60 -3.82 -4.19
N VAL A 4 0.61 -3.92 -4.75
CA VAL A 4 1.15 -5.15 -5.34
C VAL A 4 2.58 -5.32 -4.84
N TRP A 5 2.95 -6.53 -4.45
CA TRP A 5 4.33 -6.86 -4.12
C TRP A 5 4.63 -8.33 -4.41
N GLU A 6 5.91 -8.64 -4.45
CA GLU A 6 6.45 -9.97 -4.69
C GLU A 6 7.22 -10.46 -3.45
N ALA A 7 7.14 -11.76 -3.18
CA ALA A 7 7.89 -12.42 -2.13
C ALA A 7 8.53 -13.72 -2.66
N ASN A 8 9.73 -14.03 -2.18
CA ASN A 8 10.50 -15.22 -2.56
C ASN A 8 10.00 -16.52 -1.89
N CYS A 9 8.89 -16.46 -1.18
CA CYS A 9 8.22 -17.61 -0.59
C CYS A 9 6.75 -17.29 -0.31
N ALA A 10 5.93 -18.33 -0.20
CA ALA A 10 4.54 -18.18 0.24
C ALA A 10 4.49 -17.90 1.75
N LEU A 11 4.06 -16.70 2.10
CA LEU A 11 3.83 -16.26 3.47
C LEU A 11 2.42 -16.67 3.93
N LYS A 12 2.30 -16.97 5.23
CA LYS A 12 1.03 -17.34 5.89
C LYS A 12 0.32 -16.11 6.46
N ASP A 13 -1.02 -16.14 6.43
CA ASP A 13 -1.91 -15.11 7.00
C ASP A 13 -1.43 -13.68 6.71
N VAL A 14 -1.28 -13.41 5.42
CA VAL A 14 -0.84 -12.10 4.93
C VAL A 14 -2.04 -11.17 4.87
N ARG A 15 -1.89 -9.96 5.42
CA ARG A 15 -2.91 -8.91 5.39
C ARG A 15 -2.27 -7.56 5.14
N ILE A 16 -3.09 -6.60 4.72
CA ILE A 16 -2.69 -5.19 4.67
C ILE A 16 -3.59 -4.42 5.62
N ARG A 17 -2.99 -3.60 6.47
CA ARG A 17 -3.71 -2.61 7.28
C ARG A 17 -3.28 -1.21 6.87
N TRP A 18 -4.18 -0.25 6.93
CA TRP A 18 -3.88 1.12 6.48
C TRP A 18 -4.48 2.17 7.40
N TYR A 19 -3.80 3.30 7.45
CA TYR A 19 -3.98 4.36 8.43
C TYR A 19 -4.07 5.72 7.75
N GLU A 20 -4.85 6.62 8.34
CA GLU A 20 -4.72 8.06 8.09
C GLU A 20 -3.76 8.64 9.12
N ASN A 21 -2.66 9.24 8.68
CA ASN A 21 -1.72 9.95 9.55
C ASN A 21 -2.18 11.40 9.66
N ARG A 22 -2.83 11.75 10.79
CA ARG A 22 -3.33 13.10 11.03
C ARG A 22 -2.21 13.98 11.60
N PRO A 23 -1.74 15.00 10.85
CA PRO A 23 -0.63 15.84 11.33
C PRO A 23 -1.00 16.70 12.53
N SER A 24 -2.30 16.97 12.74
CA SER A 24 -2.83 17.87 13.76
C SER A 24 -2.62 17.38 15.19
N ASP A 25 -2.66 16.08 15.40
CA ASP A 25 -2.61 15.41 16.70
C ASP A 25 -1.53 14.32 16.78
N GLY A 26 -0.87 14.00 15.65
CA GLY A 26 0.20 13.01 15.60
C GLY A 26 -0.30 11.57 15.79
N ILE A 27 -1.60 11.35 15.62
CA ILE A 27 -2.26 10.06 15.81
C ILE A 27 -2.49 9.41 14.43
N SER A 28 -2.04 8.17 14.29
CA SER A 28 -2.38 7.30 13.15
C SER A 28 -3.72 6.61 13.43
N VAL A 29 -4.73 6.90 12.61
CA VAL A 29 -6.08 6.32 12.73
C VAL A 29 -6.17 5.10 11.82
N LEU A 30 -6.38 3.91 12.39
CA LEU A 30 -6.63 2.70 11.60
C LEU A 30 -7.94 2.84 10.83
N LEU A 31 -7.86 2.80 9.50
CA LEU A 31 -9.03 2.91 8.63
C LEU A 31 -9.56 1.55 8.20
N GLY A 32 -8.68 0.56 8.09
CA GLY A 32 -9.08 -0.78 7.69
C GLY A 32 -7.96 -1.80 7.67
N THR A 33 -8.37 -3.05 7.61
CA THR A 33 -7.51 -4.22 7.45
C THR A 33 -8.15 -5.14 6.41
N SER A 34 -7.34 -5.69 5.52
CA SER A 34 -7.80 -6.63 4.50
C SER A 34 -8.18 -7.99 5.11
N ASN A 35 -8.94 -8.78 4.35
CA ASN A 35 -8.98 -10.21 4.53
C ASN A 35 -7.60 -10.84 4.30
N ILE A 36 -7.46 -12.11 4.66
CA ILE A 36 -6.25 -12.89 4.34
C ILE A 36 -6.05 -12.92 2.83
N LEU A 37 -4.86 -12.53 2.39
CA LEU A 37 -4.49 -12.46 0.99
C LEU A 37 -3.91 -13.79 0.53
N VAL A 38 -4.44 -14.28 -0.58
CA VAL A 38 -3.95 -15.49 -1.24
C VAL A 38 -2.93 -15.07 -2.31
N PRO A 39 -1.69 -15.60 -2.27
CA PRO A 39 -0.70 -15.29 -3.29
C PRO A 39 -1.06 -15.91 -4.64
N LEU A 40 -0.71 -15.22 -5.70
CA LEU A 40 -0.55 -15.79 -7.03
C LEU A 40 0.89 -16.29 -7.17
N LYS A 41 1.07 -17.60 -7.37
CA LYS A 41 2.39 -18.18 -7.68
C LYS A 41 2.80 -17.79 -9.09
N LEU A 42 3.99 -17.20 -9.26
CA LEU A 42 4.60 -16.91 -10.57
C LEU A 42 5.48 -18.08 -11.02
N ASP A 43 6.36 -18.54 -10.13
CA ASP A 43 7.23 -19.70 -10.31
C ASP A 43 7.50 -20.38 -8.96
N ASP A 44 8.42 -21.34 -8.90
CA ASP A 44 8.72 -22.11 -7.68
C ASP A 44 9.27 -21.27 -6.51
N TYR A 45 9.78 -20.07 -6.79
CA TYR A 45 10.38 -19.18 -5.82
C TYR A 45 9.55 -17.91 -5.62
N HIS A 46 8.83 -17.42 -6.63
CA HIS A 46 8.20 -16.11 -6.58
C HIS A 46 6.69 -16.17 -6.45
N HIS A 47 6.17 -15.39 -5.50
CA HIS A 47 4.74 -15.26 -5.20
C HIS A 47 4.37 -13.78 -5.21
N VAL A 48 3.30 -13.42 -5.93
CA VAL A 48 2.77 -12.06 -5.98
C VAL A 48 1.50 -11.97 -5.17
N TYR A 49 1.42 -10.92 -4.36
CA TYR A 49 0.22 -10.57 -3.62
C TYR A 49 -0.32 -9.25 -4.14
N LYS A 50 -1.65 -9.11 -4.10
CA LYS A 50 -2.34 -7.88 -4.46
C LYS A 50 -3.50 -7.61 -3.53
N ALA A 51 -3.73 -6.35 -3.20
CA ALA A 51 -4.93 -5.92 -2.50
C ALA A 51 -5.33 -4.52 -2.91
N ILE A 52 -6.63 -4.24 -2.81
CA ILE A 52 -7.16 -2.89 -2.94
C ILE A 52 -7.34 -2.34 -1.53
N ILE A 53 -6.74 -1.18 -1.26
CA ILE A 53 -6.91 -0.44 -0.01
C ILE A 53 -7.70 0.85 -0.25
N GLY A 54 -8.43 1.29 0.78
CA GLY A 54 -9.37 2.42 0.72
C GLY A 54 -10.82 1.99 1.03
N PRO A 55 -11.82 2.86 0.79
CA PRO A 55 -11.70 4.18 0.15
C PRO A 55 -10.90 5.20 0.98
N PHE A 56 -10.39 6.23 0.31
CA PHE A 56 -9.73 7.39 0.93
C PHE A 56 -10.54 8.64 0.59
N GLU A 57 -10.89 9.42 1.59
CA GLU A 57 -11.90 10.48 1.47
C GLU A 57 -11.33 11.88 1.67
N SER A 58 -10.15 12.00 2.29
CA SER A 58 -9.53 13.25 2.68
C SER A 58 -8.17 13.44 1.99
N ILE A 59 -7.72 14.68 1.95
CA ILE A 59 -6.35 15.00 1.57
C ILE A 59 -5.49 14.78 2.79
N SER A 60 -4.76 13.69 2.81
CA SER A 60 -3.97 13.31 3.96
C SER A 60 -2.77 12.48 3.54
N ASN A 61 -1.85 12.32 4.49
CA ASN A 61 -0.83 11.29 4.40
C ASN A 61 -1.43 10.00 4.95
N TYR A 62 -1.34 8.95 4.16
CA TYR A 62 -1.77 7.63 4.54
C TYR A 62 -0.54 6.74 4.67
N GLU A 63 -0.67 5.72 5.52
CA GLU A 63 0.33 4.69 5.68
C GLU A 63 -0.35 3.33 5.50
N TYR A 64 0.36 2.39 4.90
CA TYR A 64 -0.09 1.01 4.89
C TYR A 64 1.05 0.10 5.28
N GLU A 65 0.67 -0.96 5.99
CA GLU A 65 1.59 -2.00 6.45
C GLU A 65 1.14 -3.34 5.91
N ILE A 66 2.10 -4.07 5.34
CA ILE A 66 1.93 -5.48 4.97
C ILE A 66 2.34 -6.30 6.18
N ILE A 67 1.41 -7.05 6.74
CA ILE A 67 1.63 -7.89 7.92
C ILE A 67 1.49 -9.36 7.56
N HIS A 68 2.21 -10.22 8.27
CA HIS A 68 2.02 -11.66 8.19
C HIS A 68 2.04 -12.30 9.57
N LYS A 69 1.30 -13.41 9.71
CA LYS A 69 1.26 -14.20 10.93
C LYS A 69 1.58 -15.66 10.63
N GLU A 70 2.65 -16.16 11.23
CA GLU A 70 3.10 -17.53 10.98
C GLU A 70 2.18 -18.58 11.62
N ASN A 71 1.67 -18.28 12.82
CA ASN A 71 0.69 -19.07 13.56
C ASN A 71 0.06 -18.22 14.69
N GLU A 72 -1.00 -18.73 15.31
CA GLU A 72 -1.75 -18.03 16.38
C GLU A 72 -0.90 -17.65 17.60
N ARG A 73 0.20 -18.37 17.88
CA ARG A 73 1.06 -18.15 19.05
C ARG A 73 2.15 -17.10 18.82
N LYS A 74 2.46 -16.76 17.57
CA LYS A 74 3.44 -15.73 17.23
C LYS A 74 2.74 -14.39 16.99
N PRO A 75 3.32 -13.26 17.43
CA PRO A 75 2.80 -11.95 17.08
C PRO A 75 2.86 -11.76 15.56
N GLU A 76 1.99 -10.89 15.06
CA GLU A 76 2.05 -10.43 13.68
C GLU A 76 3.36 -9.67 13.45
N ALA A 77 3.99 -9.93 12.30
CA ALA A 77 5.22 -9.24 11.90
C ALA A 77 4.92 -8.31 10.72
N ILE A 78 5.50 -7.11 10.76
CA ILE A 78 5.42 -6.12 9.69
C ILE A 78 6.53 -6.43 8.69
N ILE A 79 6.15 -6.67 7.43
CA ILE A 79 7.07 -6.96 6.33
C ILE A 79 7.52 -5.66 5.67
N VAL A 80 6.56 -4.76 5.45
CA VAL A 80 6.75 -3.48 4.78
C VAL A 80 5.82 -2.47 5.44
N SER A 81 6.32 -1.26 5.68
CA SER A 81 5.50 -0.06 5.89
C SER A 81 5.86 0.96 4.81
N ASN A 82 4.85 1.58 4.22
CA ASN A 82 5.01 2.66 3.25
C ASN A 82 3.95 3.74 3.47
N SER A 83 4.33 4.99 3.20
CA SER A 83 3.43 6.13 3.24
C SER A 83 3.22 6.73 1.85
N PHE A 84 2.05 7.32 1.64
CA PHE A 84 1.70 8.03 0.41
C PHE A 84 0.72 9.14 0.73
N GLN A 85 0.78 10.23 -0.04
CA GLN A 85 -0.21 11.29 0.03
C GLN A 85 -1.34 11.01 -0.97
N PHE A 86 -2.59 11.17 -0.55
CA PHE A 86 -3.75 11.01 -1.43
C PHE A 86 -4.50 12.32 -1.62
N PHE A 87 -5.01 12.53 -2.82
CA PHE A 87 -5.80 13.70 -3.21
C PHE A 87 -7.10 13.22 -3.87
N PRO A 88 -8.26 13.28 -3.18
CA PRO A 88 -9.54 12.87 -3.75
C PRO A 88 -10.00 13.84 -4.84
N VAL A 89 -10.71 13.31 -5.83
CA VAL A 89 -11.49 14.12 -6.78
C VAL A 89 -12.85 14.37 -6.13
N LEU A 90 -13.10 15.61 -5.67
CA LEU A 90 -14.36 15.98 -5.04
C LEU A 90 -15.38 16.37 -6.13
N PRO A 91 -16.51 15.63 -6.27
CA PRO A 91 -17.45 15.83 -7.39
C PRO A 91 -18.17 17.19 -7.41
N ASN A 92 -18.12 17.96 -6.32
CA ASN A 92 -18.78 19.27 -6.18
C ASN A 92 -17.82 20.43 -5.91
N ASP A 93 -16.51 20.24 -6.09
CA ASP A 93 -15.55 21.33 -5.84
C ASP A 93 -15.44 22.23 -7.07
N SER A 94 -16.26 23.29 -7.08
CA SER A 94 -16.32 24.29 -8.15
C SER A 94 -15.07 25.19 -8.23
N ASN A 95 -14.19 25.11 -7.23
CA ASN A 95 -12.88 25.74 -7.24
C ASN A 95 -11.86 24.80 -7.89
N SER A 96 -11.83 24.85 -9.22
CA SER A 96 -10.90 24.17 -10.13
C SER A 96 -9.40 24.51 -9.94
N SER A 97 -8.96 24.91 -8.75
CA SER A 97 -7.57 24.73 -8.32
C SER A 97 -7.36 23.27 -7.92
N ALA A 98 -7.61 22.37 -8.89
CA ALA A 98 -7.32 20.96 -8.78
C ALA A 98 -5.86 20.80 -8.33
N TYR A 99 -5.64 20.00 -7.29
CA TYR A 99 -4.29 19.71 -6.79
C TYR A 99 -3.34 19.47 -7.96
N PRO A 100 -2.15 20.09 -7.98
CA PRO A 100 -1.24 19.94 -9.12
C PRO A 100 -0.79 18.48 -9.21
N ILE A 101 -1.47 17.69 -10.04
CA ILE A 101 -1.11 16.31 -10.30
C ILE A 101 0.17 16.33 -11.14
N LYS A 102 1.27 15.90 -10.55
CA LYS A 102 2.52 15.66 -11.28
C LYS A 102 2.54 14.18 -11.68
N ILE A 103 2.28 13.92 -12.95
CA ILE A 103 2.37 12.57 -13.52
C ILE A 103 3.81 12.34 -13.96
N VAL A 104 4.43 11.29 -13.42
CA VAL A 104 5.71 10.80 -13.93
C VAL A 104 5.41 9.60 -14.83
N ALA A 105 5.80 9.70 -16.10
CA ALA A 105 5.67 8.61 -17.07
C ALA A 105 7.06 8.06 -17.42
N PHE A 106 7.19 6.74 -17.41
CA PHE A 106 8.40 6.03 -17.79
C PHE A 106 8.02 4.82 -18.66
N SER A 107 8.85 4.51 -19.66
CA SER A 107 8.75 3.29 -20.48
C SER A 107 10.07 2.51 -20.39
N ASP A 108 10.05 1.25 -20.82
CA ASP A 108 11.26 0.43 -21.01
C ASP A 108 12.11 0.23 -19.74
N ASN A 109 11.46 0.00 -18.60
CA ASN A 109 12.14 -0.37 -17.37
C ASN A 109 12.64 -1.83 -17.47
N GLN A 110 13.78 -2.02 -18.16
CA GLN A 110 14.39 -3.33 -18.45
C GLN A 110 15.10 -3.98 -17.25
N PHE A 111 15.21 -3.27 -16.13
CA PHE A 111 15.69 -3.83 -14.87
C PHE A 111 14.50 -3.86 -13.92
N GLY A 112 14.29 -4.99 -13.24
CA GLY A 112 13.22 -5.13 -12.24
C GLY A 112 13.31 -4.11 -11.10
N LEU A 113 12.59 -4.35 -10.00
CA LEU A 113 12.43 -3.48 -8.81
C LEU A 113 13.69 -2.74 -8.29
N THR A 114 14.90 -3.13 -8.72
CA THR A 114 16.19 -2.48 -8.46
C THR A 114 16.30 -1.01 -8.88
N VAL A 115 15.52 -0.54 -9.86
CA VAL A 115 15.62 0.86 -10.36
C VAL A 115 15.14 1.89 -9.34
N PHE A 116 14.29 1.50 -8.39
CA PHE A 116 13.75 2.41 -7.36
C PHE A 116 14.59 2.49 -6.08
N ASN A 117 15.65 1.69 -5.93
CA ASN A 117 16.49 1.65 -4.71
C ASN A 117 17.56 2.76 -4.63
N ARG A 118 17.48 3.82 -5.46
CA ARG A 118 18.46 4.92 -5.47
C ARG A 118 17.83 6.32 -5.48
N LEU A 119 16.67 6.49 -4.88
CA LEU A 119 16.09 7.81 -4.58
C LEU A 119 16.17 8.11 -3.09
#